data_AF-A0A954Z213-F1
#
_entry.id   AF-A0A954Z213-F1
#
_cell.length_a   1.000
_cell.length_b   1.000
_cell.length_c   1.000
_cell.angle_alpha   90.00
_cell.angle_beta   90.00
_cell.angle_gamma   90.00
#
_symmetry.space_group_name_H-M   'P 1'
#
loop_
_entity.id
_entity.type
_entity.pdbx_description
1 polymer ?
#
loop_
_entity_poly.entity_id
_entity_poly.type
_entity_poly.pdbx_seq_one_letter_code
_entity_poly.pdbx_strand_id
1 'polypeptide(L)'
;MADTPPKKSPGGLVHTYRGYDPQRYPMPDHAPADLVSPAFDHLMAYGSLDDLTPEQLAEAVEIDPSQIKGLGPSIQSLLAILEERRRRILETYETSAARRAADAAFRDATRDAQPPAYARTAFEKAIREEQLADLERLWYRLDGRHDFAASLIAMMEALGEKFQVEQLASKYDFSGRREMGVSDAIEIKEELETIDRLIERLREAAR
;
A
#
# COMPACT_ATOMS: atom_id res chain seq x y z
N MET A 1 -43.80 33.22 15.73
CA MET A 1 -43.58 32.77 14.35
C MET A 1 -42.45 33.62 13.78
N ALA A 2 -41.29 33.13 13.35
CA ALA A 2 -40.77 31.78 13.24
C ALA A 2 -39.24 31.85 13.45
N ASP A 3 -38.73 30.93 14.24
CA ASP A 3 -37.31 30.67 14.48
C ASP A 3 -36.76 29.98 13.22
N THR A 4 -35.72 30.54 12.60
CA THR A 4 -35.07 29.93 11.42
C THR A 4 -33.70 29.43 11.83
N PRO A 5 -33.45 28.11 11.83
CA PRO A 5 -32.16 27.58 12.23
C PRO A 5 -31.09 27.88 11.16
N PRO A 6 -29.83 28.12 11.56
CA PRO A 6 -28.73 28.27 10.60
C PRO A 6 -28.50 26.97 9.84
N LYS A 7 -28.44 27.06 8.50
CA LYS A 7 -28.15 25.94 7.60
C LYS A 7 -26.80 25.31 7.97
N LYS A 8 -26.82 24.03 8.37
CA LYS A 8 -25.63 23.19 8.48
C LYS A 8 -24.99 23.06 7.10
N SER A 9 -23.80 23.63 6.94
CA SER A 9 -22.90 23.23 5.86
C SER A 9 -22.60 21.74 6.02
N PRO A 10 -22.68 20.91 4.96
CA PRO A 10 -22.27 19.52 5.06
C PRO A 10 -20.78 19.49 5.41
N GLY A 11 -20.46 18.96 6.59
CA GLY A 11 -19.08 18.74 7.01
C GLY A 11 -18.38 17.88 5.98
N GLY A 12 -17.18 18.29 5.57
CA GLY A 12 -16.36 17.53 4.63
C GLY A 12 -16.23 16.09 5.12
N LEU A 13 -16.61 15.14 4.28
CA LEU A 13 -16.29 13.73 4.47
C LEU A 13 -14.77 13.61 4.45
N VAL A 14 -14.15 13.44 5.63
CA VAL A 14 -12.78 12.92 5.70
C VAL A 14 -12.91 11.41 5.53
N HIS A 15 -12.73 10.95 4.30
CA HIS A 15 -12.51 9.54 4.03
C HIS A 15 -11.16 9.16 4.61
N THR A 16 -11.15 8.50 5.77
CA THR A 16 -9.98 7.75 6.21
C THR A 16 -9.86 6.52 5.31
N TYR A 17 -9.23 6.71 4.17
CA TYR A 17 -8.82 5.62 3.30
C TYR A 17 -7.73 4.82 3.99
N ARG A 18 -8.12 3.75 4.68
CA ARG A 18 -7.18 2.67 4.96
C ARG A 18 -7.03 1.87 3.67
N GLY A 19 -6.11 2.30 2.81
CA GLY A 19 -5.59 1.50 1.69
C GLY A 19 -6.00 1.90 0.26
N TYR A 20 -6.33 3.15 -0.04
CA TYR A 20 -6.49 3.61 -1.43
C TYR A 20 -5.32 4.50 -1.85
N ASP A 21 -4.47 3.95 -2.71
CA ASP A 21 -3.46 4.68 -3.46
C ASP A 21 -4.04 4.94 -4.88
N PRO A 22 -4.32 6.20 -5.27
CA PRO A 22 -4.91 6.52 -6.57
C PRO A 22 -3.96 6.24 -7.75
N GLN A 23 -2.68 5.97 -7.51
CA GLN A 23 -1.76 5.46 -8.53
C GLN A 23 -1.83 3.92 -8.66
N ARG A 24 -2.39 3.24 -7.66
CA ARG A 24 -2.44 1.76 -7.56
C ARG A 24 -3.82 1.17 -7.87
N TYR A 25 -4.89 1.98 -7.83
CA TYR A 25 -6.26 1.57 -8.16
C TYR A 25 -7.00 2.66 -8.96
N PRO A 26 -6.89 2.73 -10.30
CA PRO A 26 -7.74 3.61 -11.09
C PRO A 26 -9.22 3.24 -10.94
N MET A 27 -10.11 4.24 -11.09
CA MET A 27 -11.56 4.00 -11.17
C MET A 27 -11.87 2.93 -12.24
N PRO A 28 -12.84 2.03 -12.02
CA PRO A 28 -13.28 1.14 -13.08
C PRO A 28 -14.07 1.98 -14.08
N ASP A 29 -13.43 2.41 -15.16
CA ASP A 29 -14.21 2.80 -16.33
C ASP A 29 -13.54 2.47 -17.67
N HIS A 30 -14.44 2.03 -18.54
CA HIS A 30 -14.36 1.80 -19.98
C HIS A 30 -13.94 0.40 -20.46
N ALA A 31 -14.81 -0.13 -21.34
CA ALA A 31 -14.67 -1.40 -22.04
C ALA A 31 -13.27 -1.54 -22.68
N PRO A 32 -12.72 -2.75 -22.79
CA PRO A 32 -11.44 -2.96 -23.47
C PRO A 32 -11.53 -2.35 -24.87
N ALA A 33 -10.50 -1.60 -25.26
CA ALA A 33 -10.45 -0.95 -26.56
C ALA A 33 -10.70 -2.00 -27.66
N ASP A 34 -11.77 -1.83 -28.43
CA ASP A 34 -12.07 -2.67 -29.57
C ASP A 34 -11.07 -2.37 -30.70
N LEU A 35 -10.12 -3.29 -30.88
CA LEU A 35 -9.04 -3.18 -31.85
C LEU A 35 -9.45 -3.60 -33.26
N VAL A 36 -10.66 -4.16 -33.43
CA VAL A 36 -11.09 -4.78 -34.69
C VAL A 36 -11.90 -3.80 -35.55
N SER A 37 -12.72 -2.95 -34.92
CA SER A 37 -13.53 -1.95 -35.63
C SER A 37 -12.72 -0.88 -36.43
N PRO A 38 -11.58 -0.35 -35.94
CA PRO A 38 -10.82 0.66 -36.68
C PRO A 38 -10.14 0.14 -37.95
N ALA A 39 -9.69 -1.12 -37.93
CA ALA A 39 -9.05 -1.77 -39.08
C ALA A 39 -10.06 -2.06 -40.20
N PHE A 40 -11.32 -2.35 -39.86
CA PHE A 40 -12.39 -2.65 -40.80
C PHE A 40 -12.92 -1.39 -41.52
N ASP A 41 -13.07 -0.28 -40.80
CA ASP A 41 -13.47 1.02 -41.36
C ASP A 41 -12.42 1.58 -42.33
N HIS A 42 -11.14 1.36 -42.04
CA HIS A 42 -10.02 1.77 -42.89
C HIS A 42 -9.96 0.97 -44.21
N LEU A 43 -10.36 -0.30 -44.18
CA LEU A 43 -10.39 -1.20 -45.32
C LEU A 43 -11.55 -0.87 -46.28
N MET A 44 -12.68 -0.43 -45.73
CA MET A 44 -13.85 0.04 -46.49
C MET A 44 -13.65 1.41 -47.14
N ALA A 45 -12.79 2.26 -46.55
CA ALA A 45 -12.57 3.64 -47.02
C ALA A 45 -11.53 3.79 -48.14
N TYR A 46 -10.50 2.93 -48.22
CA TYR A 46 -9.31 3.24 -49.05
C TYR A 46 -8.80 2.14 -50.01
N GLY A 47 -9.49 1.02 -50.16
CA GLY A 47 -9.37 0.09 -51.29
C GLY A 47 -7.97 -0.13 -51.93
N SER A 48 -7.28 -1.18 -51.48
CA SER A 48 -6.07 -1.83 -52.07
C SER A 48 -4.68 -1.30 -51.68
N LEU A 49 -3.77 -2.29 -51.57
CA LEU A 49 -2.40 -2.29 -51.07
C LEU A 49 -1.40 -1.91 -52.17
N ASP A 50 -0.64 -0.82 -51.99
CA ASP A 50 0.76 -0.69 -52.44
C ASP A 50 1.43 0.57 -51.83
N ASP A 51 2.69 0.40 -51.42
CA ASP A 51 3.71 1.35 -50.95
C ASP A 51 3.43 2.31 -49.76
N LEU A 52 3.32 1.68 -48.58
CA LEU A 52 4.10 1.82 -47.31
C LEU A 52 4.23 3.17 -46.53
N THR A 53 4.00 3.08 -45.21
CA THR A 53 4.25 4.13 -44.18
C THR A 53 4.95 3.57 -42.92
N PRO A 54 5.65 4.39 -42.10
CA PRO A 54 6.28 3.97 -40.83
C PRO A 54 5.33 3.29 -39.83
N GLU A 55 4.05 3.61 -39.92
CA GLU A 55 2.97 2.99 -39.13
C GLU A 55 2.59 1.62 -39.69
N GLN A 56 2.62 1.41 -41.01
CA GLN A 56 2.51 0.08 -41.64
C GLN A 56 3.76 -0.79 -41.40
N LEU A 57 4.92 -0.17 -41.16
CA LEU A 57 6.12 -0.84 -40.68
C LEU A 57 5.97 -1.29 -39.21
N ALA A 58 5.16 -0.61 -38.39
CA ALA A 58 4.89 -1.01 -37.01
C ALA A 58 3.88 -2.17 -36.91
N GLU A 59 2.94 -2.28 -37.85
CA GLU A 59 2.04 -3.43 -37.99
C GLU A 59 2.72 -4.65 -38.65
N ALA A 60 3.74 -4.44 -39.50
CA ALA A 60 4.59 -5.49 -40.05
C ALA A 60 5.56 -6.11 -39.01
N VAL A 61 5.68 -5.53 -37.82
CA VAL A 61 6.32 -6.19 -36.68
C VAL A 61 5.23 -6.88 -35.85
N GLU A 62 4.72 -7.99 -36.38
CA GLU A 62 4.07 -9.00 -35.55
C GLU A 62 5.18 -9.59 -34.67
N ILE A 63 5.43 -8.99 -33.50
CA ILE A 63 6.36 -9.57 -32.54
C ILE A 63 5.66 -10.83 -32.00
N ASP A 64 5.94 -11.96 -32.63
CA ASP A 64 5.60 -13.27 -32.08
C ASP A 64 6.16 -13.31 -30.64
N PRO A 65 5.37 -13.67 -29.61
CA PRO A 65 5.85 -13.79 -28.24
C PRO A 65 7.09 -14.70 -28.10
N SER A 66 7.32 -15.59 -29.06
CA SER A 66 8.54 -16.39 -29.19
C SER A 66 9.79 -15.61 -29.64
N GLN A 67 9.65 -14.40 -30.20
CA GLN A 67 10.76 -13.47 -30.51
C GLN A 67 11.07 -12.50 -29.36
N ILE A 68 10.12 -12.25 -28.43
CA ILE A 68 10.41 -11.63 -27.11
C ILE A 68 10.97 -12.68 -26.14
N LYS A 69 10.87 -13.97 -26.45
CA LYS A 69 11.45 -15.11 -25.72
C LYS A 69 12.99 -15.06 -25.81
N GLY A 70 13.59 -14.05 -25.18
CA GLY A 70 15.02 -13.76 -25.23
C GLY A 70 15.39 -12.28 -25.15
N LEU A 71 14.45 -11.34 -25.31
CA LEU A 71 14.70 -9.88 -25.25
C LEU A 71 14.28 -9.21 -23.93
N GLY A 72 13.78 -10.00 -22.99
CA GLY A 72 13.72 -9.66 -21.57
C GLY A 72 14.39 -10.76 -20.74
N PRO A 73 14.79 -10.50 -19.48
CA PRO A 73 15.19 -11.56 -18.56
C PRO A 73 14.12 -12.65 -18.57
N SER A 74 14.50 -13.92 -18.78
CA SER A 74 13.55 -15.04 -18.76
C SER A 74 12.77 -15.04 -17.43
N ILE A 75 11.57 -15.64 -17.38
CA ILE A 75 10.81 -15.75 -16.12
C ILE A 75 11.68 -16.30 -14.98
N GLN A 76 12.54 -17.27 -15.30
CA GLN A 76 13.53 -17.82 -14.35
C GLN A 76 14.58 -16.79 -13.92
N SER A 77 15.06 -15.94 -14.84
CA SER A 77 15.98 -14.84 -14.52
C SER A 77 15.32 -13.79 -13.63
N LEU A 78 14.04 -13.44 -13.89
CA LEU A 78 13.26 -12.51 -13.07
C LEU A 78 13.05 -13.06 -11.66
N LEU A 79 12.69 -14.34 -11.53
CA LEU A 79 12.60 -15.03 -10.24
C LEU A 79 13.93 -14.97 -9.50
N ALA A 80 15.05 -15.30 -10.15
CA ALA A 80 16.37 -15.26 -9.54
C ALA A 80 16.76 -13.85 -9.05
N ILE A 81 16.47 -12.81 -9.83
CA ILE A 81 16.74 -11.41 -9.45
C ILE A 81 15.92 -11.01 -8.22
N LEU A 82 14.63 -11.38 -8.18
CA LEU A 82 13.74 -11.07 -7.07
C LEU A 82 14.13 -11.82 -5.79
N GLU A 83 14.47 -13.10 -5.90
CA GLU A 83 14.96 -13.92 -4.78
C GLU A 83 16.31 -13.42 -4.25
N GLU A 84 17.22 -13.00 -5.14
CA GLU A 84 18.48 -12.35 -4.78
C GLU A 84 18.24 -11.02 -4.05
N ARG A 85 17.33 -10.19 -4.55
CA ARG A 85 16.98 -8.92 -3.90
C ARG A 85 16.40 -9.15 -2.50
N ARG A 86 15.45 -10.09 -2.36
CA ARG A 86 14.88 -10.49 -1.08
C ARG A 86 15.98 -10.93 -0.10
N ARG A 87 16.84 -11.87 -0.51
CA ARG A 87 17.95 -12.34 0.32
C ARG A 87 18.86 -11.21 0.76
N ARG A 88 19.25 -10.32 -0.16
CA ARG A 88 20.12 -9.19 0.15
C ARG A 88 19.53 -8.27 1.22
N ILE A 89 18.23 -8.00 1.16
CA ILE A 89 17.54 -7.22 2.20
C ILE A 89 17.67 -7.91 3.55
N LEU A 90 17.31 -9.20 3.62
CA LEU A 90 17.32 -9.99 4.87
C LEU A 90 18.72 -10.18 5.46
N GLU A 91 19.76 -10.24 4.63
CA GLU A 91 21.17 -10.36 5.05
C GLU A 91 21.81 -9.00 5.38
N THR A 92 21.25 -7.89 4.89
CA THR A 92 21.80 -6.56 5.16
C THR A 92 21.33 -6.05 6.51
N TYR A 93 20.03 -6.13 6.76
CA TYR A 93 19.41 -5.44 7.87
C TYR A 93 19.10 -6.33 9.07
N GLU A 94 18.89 -5.67 10.21
CA GLU A 94 18.36 -6.26 11.44
C GLU A 94 17.09 -5.51 11.88
N THR A 95 16.17 -6.17 12.60
CA THR A 95 14.87 -5.60 12.98
C THR A 95 14.74 -5.22 14.46
N SER A 96 15.74 -5.56 15.28
CA SER A 96 15.66 -5.36 16.73
C SER A 96 15.69 -3.88 17.11
N ALA A 97 16.44 -3.03 16.39
CA ALA A 97 16.44 -1.58 16.65
C ALA A 97 15.08 -0.96 16.31
N ALA A 98 14.50 -1.30 15.17
CA ALA A 98 13.17 -0.83 14.77
C ALA A 98 12.08 -1.23 15.77
N ARG A 99 12.11 -2.47 16.27
CA ARG A 99 11.17 -2.93 17.31
C ARG A 99 11.27 -2.11 18.58
N ARG A 100 12.51 -1.92 19.09
CA ARG A 100 12.75 -1.08 20.28
C ARG A 100 12.30 0.36 20.07
N ALA A 101 12.53 0.91 18.87
CA ALA A 101 12.13 2.27 18.52
C ALA A 101 10.61 2.42 18.46
N ALA A 102 9.89 1.47 17.84
CA ALA A 102 8.44 1.49 17.79
C ALA A 102 7.81 1.33 19.19
N ASP A 103 8.37 0.45 20.03
CA ASP A 103 7.97 0.32 21.43
C ASP A 103 8.20 1.60 22.24
N ALA A 104 9.29 2.33 21.97
CA ALA A 104 9.55 3.61 22.60
C ALA A 104 8.54 4.67 22.13
N ALA A 105 8.32 4.79 20.82
CA ALA A 105 7.37 5.74 20.24
C ALA A 105 5.95 5.55 20.78
N PHE A 106 5.47 4.30 20.88
CA PHE A 106 4.16 4.02 21.46
C PHE A 106 4.08 4.39 22.95
N ARG A 107 5.13 4.08 23.74
CA ARG A 107 5.18 4.48 25.15
C ARG A 107 5.20 5.99 25.32
N ASP A 108 5.97 6.71 24.50
CA ASP A 108 6.05 8.17 24.56
C ASP A 108 4.70 8.80 24.16
N ALA A 109 4.04 8.28 23.12
CA ALA A 109 2.72 8.75 22.71
C ALA A 109 1.64 8.59 23.81
N THR A 110 1.80 7.62 24.71
CA THR A 110 0.84 7.36 25.80
C THR A 110 1.15 8.10 27.10
N ARG A 111 2.40 8.54 27.30
CA ARG A 111 2.87 9.13 28.56
C ARG A 111 2.17 10.45 28.91
N ASP A 112 1.95 11.29 27.92
CA ASP A 112 1.39 12.63 28.10
C ASP A 112 -0.13 12.67 27.85
N ALA A 113 -0.76 11.50 27.73
CA ALA A 113 -2.18 11.36 27.49
C ALA A 113 -3.01 11.86 28.67
N GLN A 114 -3.95 12.78 28.40
CA GLN A 114 -4.91 13.27 29.40
C GLN A 114 -6.34 12.84 29.05
N PRO A 115 -6.73 11.59 29.34
CA PRO A 115 -8.09 11.13 29.10
C PRO A 115 -9.08 11.82 30.04
N PRO A 116 -10.26 12.25 29.55
CA PRO A 116 -11.33 12.74 30.41
C PRO A 116 -11.83 11.62 31.34
N ALA A 117 -12.41 12.00 32.48
CA ALA A 117 -12.76 11.06 33.56
C ALA A 117 -13.64 9.89 33.09
N TYR A 118 -14.60 10.14 32.20
CA TYR A 118 -15.50 9.11 31.65
C TYR A 118 -14.81 8.14 30.67
N ALA A 119 -13.68 8.55 30.08
CA ALA A 119 -12.93 7.77 29.09
C ALA A 119 -11.76 6.99 29.72
N ARG A 120 -11.32 7.37 30.93
CA ARG A 120 -10.10 6.88 31.56
C ARG A 120 -10.00 5.35 31.64
N THR A 121 -11.02 4.67 32.16
CA THR A 121 -11.00 3.21 32.29
C THR A 121 -10.91 2.51 30.93
N ALA A 122 -11.64 3.01 29.92
CA ALA A 122 -11.60 2.45 28.57
C ALA A 122 -10.24 2.70 27.91
N PHE A 123 -9.66 3.88 28.12
CA PHE A 123 -8.33 4.24 27.65
C PHE A 123 -7.24 3.35 28.25
N GLU A 124 -7.19 3.23 29.58
CA GLU A 124 -6.20 2.41 30.28
C GLU A 124 -6.28 0.94 29.86
N LYS A 125 -7.49 0.43 29.63
CA LYS A 125 -7.70 -0.91 29.08
C LYS A 125 -7.12 -1.01 27.67
N ALA A 126 -7.47 -0.08 26.77
CA ALA A 126 -7.04 -0.11 25.38
C ALA A 126 -5.51 -0.02 25.22
N ILE A 127 -4.84 0.78 26.05
CA ILE A 127 -3.37 0.88 26.07
C ILE A 127 -2.74 -0.40 26.60
N ARG A 128 -3.24 -0.97 27.71
CA ARG A 128 -2.70 -2.20 28.30
C ARG A 128 -2.84 -3.40 27.35
N GLU A 129 -3.96 -3.48 26.63
CA GLU A 129 -4.23 -4.57 25.70
C GLU A 129 -3.67 -4.29 24.29
N GLU A 130 -3.10 -3.11 24.07
CA GLU A 130 -2.56 -2.65 22.78
C GLU A 130 -3.56 -2.85 21.61
N GLN A 131 -4.85 -2.64 21.86
CA GLN A 131 -5.89 -2.90 20.87
C GLN A 131 -6.24 -1.64 20.06
N LEU A 132 -5.84 -1.62 18.78
CA LEU A 132 -6.13 -0.50 17.87
C LEU A 132 -7.64 -0.24 17.75
N ALA A 133 -8.45 -1.30 17.66
CA ALA A 133 -9.90 -1.19 17.54
C ALA A 133 -10.56 -0.53 18.76
N ASP A 134 -10.02 -0.74 19.96
CA ASP A 134 -10.56 -0.13 21.18
C ASP A 134 -10.20 1.35 21.31
N LEU A 135 -9.01 1.74 20.84
CA LEU A 135 -8.62 3.16 20.69
C LEU A 135 -9.50 3.87 19.66
N GLU A 136 -9.79 3.22 18.53
CA GLU A 136 -10.67 3.76 17.49
C GLU A 136 -12.10 3.97 18.00
N ARG A 137 -12.66 2.97 18.70
CA ARG A 137 -13.97 3.11 19.38
C ARG A 137 -13.99 4.20 20.43
N LEU A 138 -12.88 4.42 21.14
CA LEU A 138 -12.76 5.51 22.09
C LEU A 138 -12.75 6.86 21.37
N TRP A 139 -12.01 6.97 20.26
CA TRP A 139 -11.94 8.15 19.43
C TRP A 139 -13.31 8.53 18.85
N TYR A 140 -14.06 7.58 18.28
CA TYR A 140 -15.41 7.86 17.77
C TYR A 140 -16.40 8.34 18.82
N ARG A 141 -16.24 7.92 20.08
CA ARG A 141 -17.08 8.37 21.21
C ARG A 141 -16.71 9.78 21.68
N LEU A 142 -15.51 10.24 21.35
CA LEU A 142 -15.08 11.60 21.61
C LEU A 142 -15.53 12.46 20.43
N ASP A 143 -16.43 13.40 20.69
CA ASP A 143 -16.76 14.41 19.70
C ASP A 143 -15.44 15.17 19.40
N GLY A 144 -15.02 15.26 18.13
CA GLY A 144 -13.65 15.57 17.66
C GLY A 144 -13.07 16.96 18.02
N ARG A 145 -13.62 17.63 19.03
CA ARG A 145 -13.24 18.94 19.57
C ARG A 145 -12.36 18.87 20.83
N HIS A 146 -11.95 17.67 21.25
CA HIS A 146 -11.09 17.48 22.43
C HIS A 146 -9.63 17.26 22.05
N ASP A 147 -8.69 17.92 22.73
CA ASP A 147 -7.24 17.73 22.55
C ASP A 147 -6.82 16.26 22.75
N PHE A 148 -7.54 15.54 23.62
CA PHE A 148 -7.35 14.11 23.83
C PHE A 148 -7.68 13.28 22.58
N ALA A 149 -8.63 13.70 21.74
CA ALA A 149 -8.95 13.00 20.49
C ALA A 149 -7.80 13.08 19.48
N ALA A 150 -7.10 14.22 19.41
CA ALA A 150 -5.88 14.34 18.60
C ALA A 150 -4.77 13.42 19.14
N SER A 151 -4.63 13.34 20.47
CA SER A 151 -3.66 12.44 21.11
C SER A 151 -3.94 10.97 20.78
N LEU A 152 -5.21 10.55 20.70
CA LEU A 152 -5.57 9.20 20.29
C LEU A 152 -5.17 8.88 18.85
N ILE A 153 -5.20 9.84 17.93
CA ILE A 153 -4.75 9.63 16.55
C ILE A 153 -3.26 9.30 16.53
N ALA A 154 -2.44 10.09 17.22
CA ALA A 154 -1.00 9.84 17.33
C ALA A 154 -0.69 8.47 17.99
N MET A 155 -1.46 8.07 19.01
CA MET A 155 -1.31 6.75 19.62
C MET A 155 -1.72 5.61 18.68
N MET A 156 -2.80 5.77 17.91
CA MET A 156 -3.23 4.80 16.92
C MET A 156 -2.20 4.64 15.79
N GLU A 157 -1.59 5.74 15.37
CA GLU A 157 -0.49 5.74 14.41
C GLU A 157 0.73 4.98 14.94
N ALA A 158 1.25 5.37 16.12
CA ALA A 158 2.40 4.70 16.74
C ALA A 158 2.16 3.20 17.02
N LEU A 159 0.94 2.84 17.44
CA LEU A 159 0.55 1.44 17.63
C LEU A 159 0.45 0.70 16.29
N GLY A 160 -0.07 1.36 15.26
CA GLY A 160 -0.11 0.82 13.90
C GLY A 160 1.29 0.52 13.37
N GLU A 161 2.22 1.45 13.51
CA GLU A 161 3.63 1.29 13.15
C GLU A 161 4.28 0.14 13.92
N LYS A 162 4.09 0.07 15.24
CA LYS A 162 4.54 -1.05 16.08
C LYS A 162 4.06 -2.40 15.54
N PHE A 163 2.79 -2.50 15.16
CA PHE A 163 2.28 -3.73 14.54
C PHE A 163 2.90 -4.04 13.18
N GLN A 164 3.18 -3.03 12.34
CA GLN A 164 3.86 -3.26 11.06
C GLN A 164 5.25 -3.85 11.29
N VAL A 165 6.01 -3.28 12.23
CA VAL A 165 7.37 -3.73 12.56
C VAL A 165 7.37 -5.13 13.19
N GLU A 166 6.44 -5.42 14.11
CA GLU A 166 6.30 -6.77 14.69
C GLU A 166 5.94 -7.81 13.62
N GLN A 167 5.03 -7.49 12.70
CA GLN A 167 4.70 -8.38 11.59
C GLN A 167 5.90 -8.63 10.68
N LEU A 168 6.69 -7.59 10.37
CA LEU A 168 7.93 -7.74 9.59
C LEU A 168 8.89 -8.73 10.27
N ALA A 169 9.16 -8.52 11.56
CA ALA A 169 10.08 -9.35 12.33
C ALA A 169 9.55 -10.79 12.54
N SER A 170 8.23 -10.97 12.56
CA SER A 170 7.62 -12.30 12.69
C SER A 170 7.54 -13.06 11.37
N LYS A 171 7.41 -12.36 10.24
CA LYS A 171 7.20 -12.99 8.92
C LYS A 171 8.52 -13.31 8.22
N TYR A 172 9.58 -12.54 8.50
CA TYR A 172 10.85 -12.64 7.81
C TYR A 172 12.00 -12.82 8.79
N ASP A 173 12.88 -13.78 8.50
CA ASP A 173 14.09 -14.03 9.27
C ASP A 173 15.22 -13.12 8.78
N PHE A 174 15.48 -12.04 9.53
CA PHE A 174 16.61 -11.14 9.29
C PHE A 174 17.88 -11.70 9.91
N SER A 175 18.98 -11.68 9.16
CA SER A 175 20.31 -12.18 9.59
C SER A 175 21.40 -11.12 9.51
N GLY A 176 21.06 -9.92 9.04
CA GLY A 176 21.98 -8.80 8.91
C GLY A 176 22.32 -8.12 10.22
N ARG A 177 23.05 -7.00 10.09
CA ARG A 177 23.55 -6.21 11.23
C ARG A 177 23.26 -4.72 11.10
N ARG A 178 22.78 -4.26 9.94
CA ARG A 178 22.49 -2.86 9.72
C ARG A 178 21.16 -2.53 10.40
N GLU A 179 21.24 -1.67 11.41
CA GLU A 179 20.06 -1.16 12.10
C GLU A 179 19.18 -0.36 11.13
N MET A 180 17.87 -0.46 11.33
CA MET A 180 16.85 0.27 10.59
C MET A 180 15.93 1.02 11.55
N GLY A 181 15.42 2.18 11.13
CA GLY A 181 14.38 2.91 11.85
C GLY A 181 12.99 2.32 11.66
N VAL A 182 11.99 2.92 12.32
CA VAL A 182 10.58 2.50 12.16
C VAL A 182 10.08 2.73 10.73
N SER A 183 10.34 3.90 10.16
CA SER A 183 9.98 4.22 8.77
C SER A 183 10.64 3.26 7.78
N ASP A 184 11.95 3.06 7.91
CA ASP A 184 12.73 2.14 7.06
C ASP A 184 12.16 0.71 7.13
N ALA A 185 11.77 0.26 8.33
CA ALA A 185 11.18 -1.07 8.52
C ALA A 185 9.85 -1.22 7.77
N ILE A 186 9.00 -0.20 7.79
CA ILE A 186 7.73 -0.21 7.08
C ILE A 186 7.97 -0.26 5.56
N GLU A 187 8.89 0.55 5.04
CA GLU A 187 9.25 0.53 3.62
C GLU A 187 9.84 -0.82 3.19
N ILE A 188 10.76 -1.38 3.99
CA ILE A 188 11.36 -2.69 3.73
C ILE A 188 10.29 -3.79 3.75
N LYS A 189 9.33 -3.72 4.67
CA LYS A 189 8.20 -4.66 4.69
C LYS A 189 7.40 -4.59 3.40
N GLU A 190 7.06 -3.39 2.94
CA GLU A 190 6.31 -3.21 1.69
C GLU A 190 7.09 -3.71 0.47
N GLU A 191 8.40 -3.49 0.44
CA GLU A 191 9.29 -4.02 -0.61
C GLU A 191 9.27 -5.55 -0.59
N LEU A 192 9.49 -6.17 0.57
CA LEU A 192 9.50 -7.63 0.72
C LEU A 192 8.15 -8.27 0.35
N GLU A 193 7.03 -7.68 0.77
CA GLU A 193 5.70 -8.16 0.40
C GLU A 193 5.41 -8.00 -1.09
N THR A 194 5.92 -6.93 -1.70
CA THR A 194 5.82 -6.74 -3.15
C THR A 194 6.63 -7.79 -3.89
N ILE A 195 7.86 -8.06 -3.45
CA ILE A 195 8.70 -9.12 -4.01
C ILE A 195 8.00 -10.47 -3.90
N ASP A 196 7.45 -10.83 -2.74
CA ASP A 196 6.74 -12.10 -2.55
C ASP A 196 5.53 -12.24 -3.49
N ARG A 197 4.72 -11.18 -3.63
CA ARG A 197 3.58 -11.17 -4.58
C ARG A 197 4.03 -11.34 -6.03
N LEU A 198 5.13 -10.69 -6.42
CA LEU A 198 5.67 -10.79 -7.78
C LEU A 198 6.24 -12.19 -8.06
N ILE A 199 6.96 -12.77 -7.11
CA ILE A 199 7.47 -14.14 -7.20
C ILE A 199 6.29 -15.11 -7.40
N GLU A 200 5.21 -14.97 -6.64
CA GLU A 200 4.06 -15.87 -6.76
C GLU A 200 3.40 -15.75 -8.15
N ARG A 201 3.14 -14.53 -8.63
CA ARG A 201 2.57 -14.31 -9.97
C ARG A 201 3.44 -14.88 -11.09
N LEU A 202 4.77 -14.73 -10.98
CA LEU A 202 5.71 -15.29 -11.96
C LEU A 202 5.73 -16.82 -11.93
N ARG A 203 5.59 -17.43 -10.75
CA ARG A 203 5.47 -18.89 -10.60
C ARG A 203 4.16 -19.41 -11.17
N GLU A 204 3.06 -18.70 -11.00
CA GLU A 204 1.77 -19.02 -11.61
C GLU A 204 1.85 -18.96 -13.15
N ALA A 205 2.47 -17.92 -13.71
CA ALA A 205 2.63 -17.75 -15.15
C ALA A 205 3.62 -18.75 -15.81
N ALA A 206 4.50 -19.36 -15.02
CA ALA A 206 5.45 -20.37 -15.49
C ALA A 206 4.87 -21.79 -15.52
N ARG A 207 3.69 -22.01 -14.92
CA ARG A 207 2.95 -23.28 -14.93
C ARG A 207 2.14 -23.43 -16.20
#